data_AF-A0A956DZK2-F1
#
_entry.id   AF-A0A956DZK2-F1
#
_cell.length_a   1.000
_cell.length_b   1.000
_cell.length_c   1.000
_cell.angle_alpha   90.00
_cell.angle_beta   90.00
_cell.angle_gamma   90.00
#
_symmetry.space_group_name_H-M   'P 1'
#
loop_
_entity.id
_entity.type
_entity.pdbx_description
1 polymer ?
#
loop_
_entity_poly.entity_id
_entity_poly.type
_entity_poly.pdbx_seq_one_letter_code
_entity_poly.pdbx_strand_id
1 'polypeptide(L)'
;MAEPAARIYLIPGMFGFGTLAGFDYFVHMRRELTERYRARGEDVVIEVVPTPPTSSIRYRAAMLAEQVSAHATDGLPIHLIGHSTGGLDARLVLSPTTNLPVRDE
;
A
#
# COMPACT_ATOMS: atom_id res chain seq x y z
N MET A 1 21.65 10.32 -0.38
CA MET A 1 20.22 10.42 -0.76
C MET A 1 19.52 11.20 0.33
N ALA A 2 18.54 12.05 -0.01
CA ALA A 2 17.68 12.65 1.01
C ALA A 2 16.92 11.54 1.75
N GLU A 3 16.70 11.70 3.05
CA GLU A 3 15.82 10.77 3.77
C GLU A 3 14.38 10.89 3.21
N PRO A 4 13.68 9.77 3.00
CA PRO A 4 12.32 9.82 2.48
C PRO A 4 11.40 10.51 3.49
N ALA A 5 10.53 11.38 2.98
CA ALA A 5 9.60 12.14 3.82
C ALA A 5 8.40 11.30 4.28
N ALA A 6 8.07 10.21 3.58
CA ALA A 6 6.94 9.34 3.88
C ALA A 6 7.03 7.98 3.18
N ARG A 7 6.18 7.05 3.61
CA ARG A 7 5.88 5.78 2.94
C ARG A 7 4.44 5.76 2.44
N ILE A 8 4.24 5.35 1.18
CA ILE A 8 2.92 5.24 0.55
C ILE A 8 2.68 3.79 0.13
N TYR A 9 1.59 3.21 0.61
CA TYR A 9 1.13 1.89 0.22
C TYR A 9 -0.08 2.00 -0.70
N LEU A 10 0.08 1.57 -1.95
CA LEU A 10 -0.96 1.55 -2.97
C LEU A 10 -1.66 0.19 -2.95
N ILE A 11 -2.97 0.18 -2.71
CA ILE A 11 -3.74 -1.04 -2.48
C ILE A 11 -4.69 -1.25 -3.67
N PRO A 12 -4.43 -2.27 -4.53
CA PRO A 12 -5.27 -2.56 -5.67
C PRO A 12 -6.68 -2.97 -5.24
N GLY A 13 -7.66 -2.83 -6.14
CA GLY A 13 -9.02 -3.35 -5.95
C GLY A 13 -9.17 -4.80 -6.40
N MET A 14 -10.42 -5.26 -6.51
CA MET A 14 -10.77 -6.55 -7.12
C MET A 14 -10.21 -6.61 -8.55
N PHE A 15 -9.63 -7.75 -8.93
CA PHE A 15 -8.87 -7.92 -10.18
C PHE A 15 -7.65 -7.01 -10.33
N GLY A 16 -7.20 -6.39 -9.23
CA GLY A 16 -5.96 -5.64 -9.19
C GLY A 16 -4.72 -6.54 -9.23
N PHE A 17 -3.63 -5.98 -9.73
CA PHE A 17 -2.35 -6.66 -9.89
C PHE A 17 -1.20 -5.69 -9.56
N GLY A 18 0.00 -6.20 -9.32
CA GLY A 18 1.20 -5.36 -9.27
C GLY A 18 1.61 -4.97 -10.69
N THR A 19 2.18 -5.95 -11.40
CA THR A 19 2.54 -5.87 -12.81
C THR A 19 1.94 -7.06 -13.55
N LEU A 20 1.27 -6.81 -14.68
CA LEU A 20 0.72 -7.85 -15.55
C LEU A 20 0.99 -7.51 -17.01
N ALA A 21 1.65 -8.41 -17.73
CA ALA A 21 1.97 -8.26 -19.15
C ALA A 21 2.66 -6.92 -19.51
N GLY A 22 3.53 -6.42 -18.63
CA GLY A 22 4.24 -5.16 -18.79
C GLY A 22 3.47 -3.90 -18.37
N PHE A 23 2.26 -4.06 -17.84
CA PHE A 23 1.46 -2.95 -17.29
C PHE A 23 1.44 -2.99 -15.77
N ASP A 24 1.80 -1.87 -15.14
CA ASP A 24 1.63 -1.70 -13.69
C ASP A 24 0.27 -1.06 -13.39
N TYR A 25 -0.49 -1.65 -12.46
CA TYR A 25 -1.83 -1.18 -12.10
C TYR A 25 -1.83 0.28 -11.63
N PHE A 26 -0.75 0.71 -10.97
CA PHE A 26 -0.57 2.06 -10.44
C PHE A 26 0.51 2.86 -11.16
N VAL A 27 0.82 2.55 -12.42
CA VAL A 27 1.91 3.22 -13.18
C VAL A 27 1.83 4.75 -13.10
N HIS A 28 0.63 5.31 -13.31
CA HIS A 28 0.42 6.75 -13.29
C HIS A 28 0.53 7.32 -11.87
N MET A 29 -0.11 6.68 -10.89
CA MET A 29 -0.05 7.13 -9.49
C MET A 29 1.39 7.16 -8.97
N ARG A 30 2.17 6.10 -9.23
CA ARG A 30 3.58 6.03 -8.83
C ARG A 30 4.39 7.16 -9.45
N ARG A 31 4.27 7.36 -10.77
CA ARG A 31 4.98 8.42 -11.49
C ARG A 31 4.64 9.80 -10.93
N GLU A 32 3.37 10.16 -10.86
CA GLU A 32 2.93 11.49 -10.47
C GLU A 32 3.26 11.80 -9.00
N LEU A 33 3.16 10.81 -8.09
CA LEU A 33 3.54 11.01 -6.69
C LEU A 33 5.06 11.21 -6.55
N THR A 34 5.87 10.37 -7.18
CA THR A 34 7.33 10.52 -7.16
C THR A 34 7.76 11.88 -7.72
N GLU A 35 7.17 12.33 -8.83
CA GLU A 35 7.48 13.63 -9.43
C GLU A 35 7.11 14.80 -8.49
N ARG A 36 5.97 14.72 -7.81
CA ARG A 36 5.54 15.77 -6.87
C ARG A 36 6.41 15.87 -5.61
N TYR A 37 6.88 14.74 -5.07
CA TYR A 37 7.85 14.76 -3.95
C TYR A 37 9.20 15.32 -4.42
N ARG A 38 9.70 14.87 -5.58
CA ARG A 38 10.94 15.39 -6.16
C ARG A 38 10.88 16.90 -6.41
N ALA A 39 9.75 17.43 -6.87
CA ALA A 39 9.56 18.86 -7.09
C ALA A 39 9.67 19.70 -5.80
N ARG A 40 9.49 19.08 -4.62
CA ARG A 40 9.70 19.71 -3.30
C ARG A 40 11.09 19.45 -2.71
N GLY A 41 11.97 18.74 -3.44
CA GLY A 41 13.28 18.31 -2.93
C GLY A 41 13.20 17.15 -1.93
N GLU A 42 12.08 16.44 -1.88
CA GLU A 42 11.83 15.32 -0.97
C GLU A 42 11.91 13.98 -1.75
N ASP A 43 12.17 12.90 -1.03
CA ASP A 43 12.01 11.53 -1.54
C ASP A 43 10.80 10.84 -0.90
N VAL A 44 10.29 9.78 -1.51
CA VAL A 44 9.14 9.01 -1.02
C VAL A 44 9.28 7.53 -1.38
N VAL A 45 8.98 6.66 -0.41
CA VAL A 45 8.92 5.22 -0.68
C VAL A 45 7.49 4.87 -1.08
N ILE A 46 7.31 4.28 -2.27
CA ILE A 46 6.00 3.88 -2.78
C ILE A 46 6.01 2.39 -3.08
N GLU A 47 5.08 1.66 -2.46
CA GLU A 47 4.95 0.21 -2.56
C GLU A 47 3.54 -0.17 -3.02
N VAL A 48 3.43 -1.15 -3.92
CA VAL A 48 2.14 -1.74 -4.31
C VAL A 48 1.94 -2.99 -3.48
N VAL A 49 0.83 -3.05 -2.76
CA VAL A 49 0.53 -4.14 -1.85
C VAL A 49 0.08 -5.36 -2.67
N PRO A 50 0.70 -6.54 -2.50
CA PRO A 50 0.45 -7.71 -3.33
C PRO A 50 -0.82 -8.46 -2.93
N THR A 51 -1.95 -7.78 -2.85
CA THR A 51 -3.23 -8.39 -2.48
C THR A 51 -3.74 -9.33 -3.58
N PRO A 52 -4.16 -10.57 -3.29
CA PRO A 52 -4.72 -11.43 -4.31
C PRO A 52 -6.05 -10.86 -4.87
N PRO A 53 -6.24 -10.87 -6.19
CA PRO A 53 -7.29 -10.10 -6.87
C PRO A 53 -8.73 -10.50 -6.50
N THR A 54 -8.93 -11.74 -6.04
CA THR A 54 -10.24 -12.35 -5.81
C THR A 54 -10.42 -12.88 -4.38
N SER A 55 -9.43 -12.67 -3.50
CA SER A 55 -9.52 -13.09 -2.09
C SER A 55 -10.50 -12.22 -1.30
N SER A 56 -10.94 -12.74 -0.14
CA SER A 56 -11.77 -11.99 0.78
C SER A 56 -11.09 -10.70 1.25
N ILE A 57 -11.90 -9.66 1.53
CA ILE A 57 -11.40 -8.38 2.05
C ILE A 57 -10.61 -8.59 3.35
N ARG A 58 -11.06 -9.48 4.23
CA ARG A 58 -10.37 -9.81 5.49
C ARG A 58 -8.96 -10.37 5.25
N TYR A 59 -8.79 -11.24 4.26
CA TYR A 59 -7.47 -11.79 3.93
C TYR A 59 -6.57 -10.72 3.28
N ARG A 60 -7.12 -9.93 2.35
CA ARG A 60 -6.39 -8.82 1.71
C ARG A 60 -5.93 -7.76 2.73
N ALA A 61 -6.78 -7.44 3.71
CA ALA A 61 -6.44 -6.55 4.82
C ALA A 61 -5.33 -7.11 5.72
N ALA A 62 -5.30 -8.42 5.99
CA ALA A 62 -4.20 -9.04 6.73
C ALA A 62 -2.86 -8.89 5.98
N MET A 63 -2.86 -9.15 4.67
CA MET A 63 -1.66 -8.95 3.85
C MET A 63 -1.18 -7.49 3.84
N LEU A 64 -2.11 -6.54 3.81
CA LEU A 64 -1.78 -5.11 3.97
C LEU A 64 -1.10 -4.85 5.31
N ALA A 65 -1.68 -5.33 6.42
CA ALA A 65 -1.14 -5.13 7.75
C ALA A 65 0.27 -5.74 7.90
N GLU A 66 0.46 -6.98 7.42
CA GLU A 66 1.75 -7.66 7.41
C GLU A 66 2.79 -6.89 6.61
N GLN A 67 2.42 -6.39 5.42
CA GLN A 67 3.33 -5.65 4.56
C GLN A 67 3.77 -4.33 5.21
N VAL A 68 2.83 -3.57 5.77
CA VAL A 68 3.12 -2.32 6.49
C VAL A 68 4.02 -2.59 7.69
N SER A 69 3.71 -3.61 8.50
CA SER A 69 4.50 -3.98 9.68
C SER A 69 5.94 -4.36 9.33
N ALA A 70 6.13 -5.10 8.24
CA ALA A 70 7.45 -5.55 7.81
C ALA A 70 8.34 -4.41 7.28
N HIS A 71 7.76 -3.39 6.64
CA HIS A 71 8.55 -2.38 5.92
C HIS A 71 8.54 -0.98 6.55
N ALA A 72 7.55 -0.61 7.37
CA ALA A 72 7.47 0.70 8.02
C ALA A 72 8.17 0.72 9.39
N THR A 73 9.44 0.33 9.44
CA THR A 73 10.24 0.23 10.69
C THR A 73 11.02 1.50 11.03
N ASP A 74 10.94 2.53 10.21
CA ASP A 74 11.73 3.77 10.28
C ASP A 74 11.00 4.94 10.95
N GLY A 75 9.74 4.76 11.36
CA GLY A 75 8.93 5.79 12.01
C GLY A 75 8.46 6.91 11.08
N LEU A 76 8.64 6.77 9.77
CA LEU A 76 8.14 7.73 8.78
C LEU A 76 6.61 7.74 8.73
N PRO A 77 5.98 8.88 8.34
CA PRO A 77 4.55 8.93 8.08
C PRO A 77 4.11 7.86 7.07
N ILE A 78 3.02 7.15 7.40
CA ILE A 78 2.43 6.10 6.55
C ILE A 78 1.15 6.64 5.89
N HIS A 79 1.07 6.51 4.57
CA HIS A 79 -0.13 6.82 3.80
C HIS A 79 -0.65 5.56 3.10
N LEU A 80 -1.93 5.22 3.32
CA LEU A 80 -2.62 4.12 2.66
C LEU A 80 -3.53 4.68 1.56
N ILE A 81 -3.35 4.26 0.31
CA ILE A 81 -4.16 4.69 -0.83
C ILE A 81 -4.81 3.47 -1.47
N GLY A 82 -6.08 3.26 -1.17
CA GLY A 82 -6.86 2.15 -1.74
C GLY A 82 -7.69 2.56 -2.95
N HIS A 83 -7.54 1.84 -4.06
CA HIS A 83 -8.42 1.97 -5.22
C HIS A 83 -9.57 0.94 -5.14
N SER A 84 -10.80 1.38 -5.40
CA SER A 84 -12.00 0.51 -5.36
C SER A 84 -12.06 -0.28 -4.03
N THR A 85 -12.11 -1.61 -4.06
CA THR A 85 -12.15 -2.45 -2.86
C THR A 85 -10.88 -2.39 -2.02
N GLY A 86 -9.74 -1.92 -2.55
CA GLY A 86 -8.53 -1.66 -1.76
C GLY A 86 -8.74 -0.62 -0.65
N GLY A 87 -9.72 0.28 -0.82
CA GLY A 87 -10.11 1.21 0.24
C GLY A 87 -10.77 0.50 1.44
N LEU A 88 -11.46 -0.62 1.21
CA LEU A 88 -12.04 -1.43 2.28
C LEU A 88 -10.96 -2.17 3.06
N ASP A 89 -9.91 -2.64 2.39
CA ASP A 89 -8.75 -3.27 3.04
C ASP A 89 -8.09 -2.29 4.02
N ALA A 90 -7.79 -1.07 3.55
CA ALA A 90 -7.23 -0.01 4.39
C ALA A 90 -8.12 0.30 5.61
N ARG A 91 -9.44 0.41 5.39
CA ARG A 91 -10.39 0.67 6.48
C ARG A 91 -10.45 -0.47 7.50
N LEU A 92 -10.32 -1.72 7.07
CA LEU A 92 -10.28 -2.86 8.00
C LEU A 92 -9.00 -2.84 8.85
N VAL A 93 -7.84 -2.55 8.25
CA VAL A 93 -6.56 -2.43 8.97
C VAL A 93 -6.61 -1.32 10.02
N LEU A 94 -7.20 -0.17 9.69
CA LEU A 94 -7.28 0.98 10.61
C LEU A 94 -8.42 0.90 11.62
N SER A 95 -9.31 -0.09 11.51
CA SER A 95 -10.45 -0.22 12.41
C SER A 95 -10.03 -0.93 13.71
N PRO A 96 -10.21 -0.30 14.89
CA PRO A 96 -9.64 -0.78 16.16
C PRO A 96 -10.24 -2.09 16.68
N THR A 97 -11.41 -2.48 16.19
CA THR A 97 -12.13 -3.69 16.62
C THR A 97 -11.94 -4.87 15.65
N THR A 98 -11.13 -4.70 14.60
CA THR A 98 -10.98 -5.74 13.58
C THR A 98 -10.02 -6.82 14.04
N ASN A 99 -10.45 -8.07 14.02
CA ASN A 99 -9.57 -9.23 14.15
C ASN A 99 -9.15 -9.73 12.76
N LEU A 100 -7.95 -9.36 12.33
CA LEU A 100 -7.35 -9.82 11.07
C LEU A 100 -6.52 -11.08 11.30
N PRO A 101 -6.53 -12.04 10.35
CA PRO A 101 -5.69 -13.24 10.43
C PRO A 101 -4.24 -12.92 10.04
N VAL A 102 -3.62 -11.98 10.77
CA VAL A 102 -2.20 -11.67 10.64
C VAL A 102 -1.40 -12.80 11.28
N ARG A 103 -0.23 -13.10 10.71
CA ARG A 103 0.70 -14.06 11.31
C ARG A 103 1.39 -13.42 12.52
N ASP A 104 1.39 -14.13 13.65
CA ASP A 104 2.27 -13.81 14.77
C ASP A 104 3.69 -14.28 14.40
N GLU A 105 4.68 -13.40 14.54
CA GLU A 105 6.11 -13.72 14.40
C GLU A 105 6.65 -14.41 15.67
#